data_AF-A0A7V0NDU5-F1
#
_entry.id   AF-A0A7V0NDU5-F1
#
_cell.length_a   1.000
_cell.length_b   1.000
_cell.length_c   1.000
_cell.angle_alpha   90.00
_cell.angle_beta   90.00
_cell.angle_gamma   90.00
#
_symmetry.space_group_name_H-M   'P 1'
#
loop_
_entity.id
_entity.type
_entity.pdbx_description
1 polymer ?
#
loop_
_entity_poly.entity_id
_entity_poly.type
_entity_poly.pdbx_seq_one_letter_code
_entity_poly.pdbx_strand_id
1 'polypeptide(L)' 'MMLADPLEAAARTRPREEIPELVETMVEDRVRDGQLDRAPLTLAELAKVKQAFVRVLQGMAHNRVRDYPMYQGQ' A
#
# COMPACT_ATOMS: atom_id res chain seq x y z
N MET A 1 16.87 -3.08 3.67
CA MET A 1 15.80 -3.64 2.81
C MET A 1 14.90 -2.50 2.38
N MET A 2 14.44 -2.47 1.12
CA MET A 2 13.53 -1.43 0.64
C MET A 2 12.10 -1.64 1.18
N LEU A 3 11.42 -0.55 1.52
CA LEU A 3 10.07 -0.55 2.14
C LEU A 3 8.99 -1.07 1.20
N ALA A 4 9.18 -0.91 -0.11
CA ALA A 4 8.16 -1.15 -1.13
C ALA A 4 7.94 -2.64 -1.44
N ASP A 5 9.00 -3.45 -1.57
CA ASP A 5 8.90 -4.86 -1.95
C ASP A 5 8.01 -5.71 -1.01
N PRO A 6 8.19 -5.66 0.33
CA PRO A 6 7.33 -6.45 1.23
C PRO A 6 5.89 -5.94 1.28
N LEU A 7 5.67 -4.62 1.12
CA LEU A 7 4.32 -4.06 1.06
C LEU A 7 3.58 -4.53 -0.20
N GLU A 8 4.26 -4.55 -1.35
CA GLU A 8 3.68 -5.02 -2.61
C GLU A 8 3.32 -6.51 -2.54
N ALA A 9 4.22 -7.34 -2.02
CA ALA A 9 3.98 -8.78 -1.86
C ALA A 9 2.78 -9.06 -0.94
N ALA A 10 2.67 -8.35 0.18
CA ALA A 10 1.56 -8.49 1.11
C ALA A 10 0.23 -7.95 0.56
N ALA A 11 0.26 -6.85 -0.19
CA ALA A 11 -0.94 -6.25 -0.76
C ALA A 11 -1.57 -7.10 -1.88
N ARG A 12 -0.77 -7.89 -2.62
CA ARG A 12 -1.28 -8.76 -3.70
C ARG A 12 -2.27 -9.83 -3.25
N THR A 13 -2.19 -10.26 -1.98
CA THR A 13 -3.04 -11.32 -1.43
C THR A 13 -4.19 -10.77 -0.57
N ARG A 14 -4.30 -9.44 -0.45
CA ARG A 14 -5.27 -8.77 0.43
C ARG A 14 -6.33 -8.03 -0.38
N PRO A 15 -7.57 -7.92 0.13
CA PRO A 15 -8.58 -7.09 -0.50
C PRO A 15 -8.19 -5.61 -0.36
N ARG A 16 -8.65 -4.80 -1.32
CA ARG A 16 -8.30 -3.37 -1.41
C ARG A 16 -8.62 -2.57 -0.15
N GLU A 17 -9.70 -2.94 0.53
CA GLU A 17 -10.17 -2.33 1.77
C GLU A 17 -9.23 -2.55 2.96
N GLU A 18 -8.46 -3.65 2.97
CA GLU A 18 -7.49 -3.97 4.02
C GLU A 18 -6.12 -3.31 3.80
N ILE A 19 -5.85 -2.76 2.61
CA ILE A 19 -4.57 -2.14 2.26
C ILE A 19 -4.18 -0.99 3.20
N PRO A 20 -5.07 -0.07 3.61
CA PRO A 20 -4.74 0.97 4.57
C PRO A 20 -4.20 0.44 5.90
N GLU A 21 -4.86 -0.58 6.46
CA GLU A 21 -4.47 -1.20 7.74
C GLU A 21 -3.13 -1.95 7.61
N LEU A 22 -2.92 -2.63 6.48
CA LEU A 22 -1.64 -3.27 6.18
C LEU A 22 -0.48 -2.26 6.13
N VAL A 23 -0.67 -1.14 5.43
CA VAL A 23 0.34 -0.08 5.33
C VAL A 23 0.61 0.55 6.69
N GLU A 24 -0.43 0.84 7.48
CA GLU A 24 -0.30 1.37 8.85
C GLU A 24 0.58 0.44 9.69
N THR A 25 0.19 -0.82 9.81
CA THR A 25 0.88 -1.83 10.62
C THR A 25 2.34 -1.98 10.21
N MET A 26 2.63 -2.13 8.91
CA MET A 26 3.98 -2.35 8.41
C MET A 26 4.91 -1.14 8.57
N VAL A 27 4.36 0.08 8.52
CA VAL A 27 5.12 1.31 8.74
C VAL A 27 5.37 1.51 10.23
N GLU A 28 4.37 1.28 11.08
CA GLU A 28 4.53 1.34 12.54
C GLU A 28 5.57 0.34 13.05
N ASP A 29 5.55 -0.90 12.56
CA ASP A 29 6.52 -1.93 12.98
C ASP A 29 7.96 -1.47 12.72
N ARG A 30 8.19 -0.80 11.57
CA ARG A 30 9.51 -0.27 11.20
C ARG A 30 9.92 0.98 11.97
N VAL A 31 8.96 1.82 12.33
CA VAL A 31 9.21 2.95 13.25
C VAL A 31 9.64 2.39 14.60
N ARG A 32 8.94 1.37 15.11
CA ARG A 32 9.25 0.73 16.40
C ARG A 32 10.58 0.01 16.40
N ASP A 33 10.98 -0.56 15.26
CA ASP A 33 12.28 -1.21 15.05
C ASP A 33 13.44 -0.20 14.83
N GLY A 34 13.16 1.11 14.86
CA GLY A 34 14.17 2.17 14.69
C GLY A 34 14.74 2.29 13.28
N GLN A 35 14.14 1.62 12.30
CA GLN A 35 14.62 1.62 10.90
C GLN A 35 14.50 3.00 10.23
N LEU A 36 13.68 3.89 10.80
CA LEU A 36 13.47 5.26 10.33
C LEU A 36 14.16 6.32 11.21
N ASP A 37 14.90 5.93 12.25
CA ASP A 37 15.51 6.86 13.22
C ASP A 37 16.54 7.81 12.59
N ARG A 38 17.15 7.39 11.48
CA ARG A 38 18.11 8.21 10.72
C ARG A 38 17.49 8.93 9.52
N ALA A 39 16.20 8.75 9.28
CA ALA A 39 15.48 9.49 8.26
C ALA A 39 14.96 10.80 8.86
N PRO A 40 15.26 11.98 8.28
CA PRO A 40 14.76 13.27 8.77
C PRO A 40 13.29 13.45 8.37
N LEU A 41 12.42 12.50 8.74
CA LEU A 41 11.00 12.53 8.43
C LEU A 41 10.22 13.04 9.63
N THR A 42 9.42 14.07 9.40
CA THR A 42 8.39 14.48 10.35
C THR A 42 7.22 13.48 10.36
N LEU A 43 6.43 13.47 11.43
CA LEU A 43 5.19 12.66 11.48
C LEU A 43 4.23 12.99 10.32
N ALA A 44 4.18 14.26 9.92
CA ALA A 44 3.38 14.71 8.79
C ALA A 44 3.88 14.16 7.45
N GLU A 45 5.19 14.08 7.25
CA GLU A 45 5.77 13.45 6.06
C GLU A 45 5.58 11.95 6.07
N LEU A 46 5.71 11.29 7.22
CA LEU A 46 5.41 9.87 7.36
C LEU A 46 3.95 9.57 6.99
N ALA A 47 3.00 10.43 7.37
CA ALA A 47 1.61 10.30 6.96
C ALA A 47 1.43 10.42 5.43
N LYS A 48 2.13 11.36 4.78
CA LYS A 48 2.11 11.50 3.31
C LYS A 48 2.69 10.26 2.63
N VAL A 49 3.77 9.70 3.17
CA VAL A 49 4.38 8.46 2.68
C VAL A 49 3.39 7.29 2.78
N LYS A 50 2.74 7.10 3.94
CA LYS A 50 1.69 6.08 4.12
C LYS A 50 0.57 6.23 3.08
N GLN A 51 0.06 7.44 2.88
CA GLN A 51 -0.98 7.71 1.87
C GLN A 51 -0.51 7.41 0.43
N ALA A 52 0.75 7.69 0.10
CA ALA A 52 1.30 7.34 -1.20
C ALA A 52 1.33 5.83 -1.42
N PHE A 53 1.78 5.05 -0.41
CA PHE A 53 1.77 3.59 -0.47
C PHE A 53 0.36 3.02 -0.64
N VAL A 54 -0.61 3.50 0.14
CA VAL A 54 -2.01 3.05 0.02
C VAL A 54 -2.53 3.28 -1.40
N ARG A 55 -2.32 4.47 -1.98
CA ARG A 55 -2.79 4.76 -3.35
C ARG A 55 -2.18 3.82 -4.39
N VAL A 56 -0.87 3.61 -4.33
CA VAL A 56 -0.16 2.73 -5.27
C VAL A 56 -0.64 1.28 -5.13
N LEU A 57 -0.69 0.76 -3.90
CA LEU A 57 -1.09 -0.63 -3.64
C LEU A 57 -2.56 -0.90 -3.97
N GLN A 58 -3.45 0.04 -3.68
CA GLN A 58 -4.85 -0.08 -4.07
C GLN A 58 -5.03 -0.06 -5.59
N GLY A 59 -4.22 0.72 -6.32
CA GLY A 59 -4.21 0.69 -7.79
C GLY A 59 -3.78 -0.66 -8.35
N MET A 60 -2.80 -1.32 -7.71
CA MET A 60 -2.34 -2.65 -8.11
C MET A 60 -3.35 -3.76 -7.77
N ALA A 61 -4.09 -3.63 -6.67
CA ALA A 61 -5.13 -4.58 -6.28
C ALA A 61 -6.36 -4.60 -7.23
N HIS A 62 -6.52 -3.58 -8.08
CA HIS A 62 -7.57 -3.52 -9.12
C HIS A 62 -7.27 -4.37 -10.36
N ASN A 63 -6.08 -5.00 -10.47
CA ASN A 63 -5.73 -5.75 -11.68
C ASN A 63 -6.46 -7.12 -11.83
N ARG A 64 -7.48 -7.41 -11.02
CA ARG A 64 -8.58 -8.25 -11.48
C ARG A 64 -9.59 -7.35 -12.16
N VAL A 65 -9.36 -7.10 -13.45
CA VAL A 65 -10.37 -6.62 -14.41
C VAL A 65 -11.65 -7.44 -14.22
N ARG A 66 -12.57 -6.91 -13.43
CA ARG A 66 -14.01 -7.24 -13.43
C ARG A 66 -14.71 -6.13 -14.20
N ASP A 67 -14.30 -5.89 -15.43
CA ASP A 67 -15.11 -5.16 -16.41
C ASP A 67 -14.47 -5.33 -17.78
N TYR A 68 -14.74 -6.49 -18.36
CA TYR A 68 -14.82 -6.56 -19.81
C TYR A 68 -16.27 -6.18 -20.11
N PRO A 69 -16.56 -5.04 -20.76
CA PRO A 69 -17.91 -4.78 -21.24
C PRO A 69 -18.22 -5.85 -22.28
N MET A 70 -18.91 -6.91 -21.86
CA MET A 70 -19.52 -7.88 -22.75
C MET A 70 -20.42 -7.09 -23.69
N TYR A 71 -20.02 -7.11 -24.96
CA TYR A 71 -20.66 -6.54 -26.13
C TYR A 71 -22.17 -6.35 -25.95
N GLN A 72 -22.66 -5.10 -26.07
CA GLN A 72 -24.05 -4.84 -26.39
C GLN A 72 -24.30 -5.38 -27.80
N GLY A 73 -24.84 -6.59 -27.90
CA GLY A 73 -25.38 -7.18 -29.12
C GLY A 73 -26.89 -7.29 -28.99
N GLN A 74 -27.58 -6.72 -29.97
CA GLN A 74 -29.03 -6.64 -30.14
C GLN A 74 -29.70 -8.02 -30.25
#